data_AF-A0A158BL69-F1
#
_entry.id   AF-A0A158BL69-F1
#
_cell.length_a   1.000
_cell.length_b   1.000
_cell.length_c   1.000
_cell.angle_alpha   90.00
_cell.angle_beta   90.00
_cell.angle_gamma   90.00
#
_symmetry.space_group_name_H-M   'P 1'
#
loop_
_entity.id
_entity.type
_entity.pdbx_description
1 polymer ?
#
loop_
_entity_poly.entity_id
_entity_poly.type
_entity_poly.pdbx_seq_one_letter_code
_entity_poly.pdbx_strand_id
1 'polypeptide(L)'
;MLSPRSTSLRRGRFSRLFHGIASPYFRYRHANLIHGLRVGLAVAMSIAVTTGIDMPHGIWATVSVLVVVGGLQHYGNIRKKAAERAIGTMLGAGFGLVLIMAETLTGSQMVFFVLMCLVAGACAYYAIGKPGYVALLTAITMVIVSGHGDLPLSTGLWRTANVMIGVVIALAFSFVLPQYATYSWRYRLADNLRECAKIYGALLDGTPLVAEDSARRMYAMSQRLVQARALMESVAKETSVPMARLEEIQRLHRSILAALEMLVTSMPEVASATPSRFAIACSPGEYAVRRQLLQMARALRFGRVGLLYRAMDSSGAPQARVAGDVNATTQGMHWLAMRFVEQVDRLRLRLSEIERQWNIEGARPLKP
;
A
#
# COMPACT_ATOMS: atom_id res chain seq x y z
N MET A 1 18.64 50.18 -27.78
CA MET A 1 17.91 48.90 -27.73
C MET A 1 18.50 48.04 -26.61
N LEU A 2 17.87 48.03 -25.43
CA LEU A 2 18.33 47.26 -24.27
C LEU A 2 17.29 46.18 -23.95
N SER A 3 17.75 44.93 -23.95
CA SER A 3 17.00 43.73 -23.57
C SER A 3 16.57 43.79 -22.10
N PRO A 4 15.32 43.42 -21.75
CA PRO A 4 14.92 43.30 -20.35
C PRO A 4 15.48 42.00 -19.77
N ARG A 5 16.46 42.13 -18.86
CA ARG A 5 16.93 41.01 -18.02
C ARG A 5 15.77 40.50 -17.18
N SER A 6 15.46 39.21 -17.34
CA SER A 6 14.48 38.51 -16.51
C SER A 6 14.97 38.43 -15.06
N THR A 7 14.21 39.04 -14.16
CA THR A 7 14.40 38.93 -12.72
C THR A 7 13.87 37.56 -12.27
N SER A 8 14.78 36.59 -12.11
CA SER A 8 14.44 35.31 -11.49
C SER A 8 14.12 35.52 -10.00
N LEU A 9 12.83 35.45 -9.66
CA LEU A 9 12.34 35.54 -8.29
C LEU A 9 12.98 34.45 -7.42
N ARG A 10 13.72 34.93 -6.42
CA ARG A 10 14.41 34.21 -5.35
C ARG A 10 13.40 33.35 -4.57
N ARG A 11 13.10 32.13 -5.03
CA ARG A 11 12.30 31.14 -4.28
C ARG A 11 12.97 30.82 -2.95
N GLY A 12 12.41 31.37 -1.87
CA GLY A 12 12.93 31.30 -0.50
C GLY A 12 13.12 29.87 0.00
N ARG A 13 14.09 29.67 0.91
CA ARG A 13 14.41 28.37 1.54
C ARG A 13 13.17 27.66 2.12
N PHE A 14 12.19 28.40 2.62
CA PHE A 14 10.91 27.87 3.11
C PHE A 14 10.08 27.19 2.03
N SER A 15 9.99 27.76 0.82
CA SER A 15 9.29 27.12 -0.30
C SER A 15 9.94 25.79 -0.69
N ARG A 16 11.28 25.69 -0.61
CA ARG A 16 12.02 24.44 -0.87
C ARG A 16 11.84 23.39 0.23
N LEU A 17 11.79 23.80 1.50
CA LEU A 17 11.50 22.93 2.65
C LEU A 17 10.06 22.38 2.59
N PHE A 18 9.08 23.25 2.33
CA PHE A 18 7.69 22.84 2.11
C PHE A 18 7.55 21.90 0.90
N HIS A 19 8.28 22.14 -0.20
CA HIS A 19 8.29 21.24 -1.35
C HIS A 19 8.95 19.88 -1.04
N GLY A 20 9.96 19.86 -0.16
CA GLY A 20 10.62 18.64 0.32
C GLY A 20 9.70 17.76 1.18
N ILE A 21 9.00 18.37 2.15
CA ILE A 21 8.01 17.68 3.01
C ILE A 21 6.75 17.29 2.22
N ALA A 22 6.36 18.10 1.24
CA ALA A 22 5.28 17.78 0.32
C ALA A 22 5.66 16.73 -0.73
N SER A 23 6.95 16.40 -0.89
CA SER A 23 7.36 15.42 -1.89
C SER A 23 6.77 14.04 -1.56
N PRO A 24 6.11 13.36 -2.51
CA PRO A 24 5.52 12.05 -2.27
C PRO A 24 6.54 11.00 -1.78
N TYR A 25 7.80 11.13 -2.20
CA TYR A 25 8.88 10.26 -1.78
C TYR A 25 9.28 10.44 -0.31
N PHE A 26 9.34 11.68 0.19
CA PHE A 26 9.59 11.93 1.62
C PHE A 26 8.47 11.33 2.49
N ARG A 27 7.22 11.49 2.03
CA ARG A 27 6.04 10.92 2.70
C ARG A 27 6.07 9.40 2.76
N TYR A 28 6.51 8.74 1.69
CA TYR A 28 6.71 7.29 1.67
C TYR A 28 7.82 6.85 2.64
N ARG A 29 8.96 7.53 2.63
CA ARG A 29 10.11 7.16 3.49
C ARG A 29 9.81 7.31 4.98
N HIS A 30 9.09 8.35 5.37
CA HIS A 30 8.76 8.64 6.77
C HIS A 30 7.28 8.37 7.07
N ALA A 31 6.68 7.40 6.38
CA ALA A 31 5.25 7.14 6.46
C ALA A 31 4.77 6.87 7.90
N ASN A 32 5.54 6.08 8.66
CA ASN A 32 5.23 5.73 10.04
C ASN A 32 5.28 6.95 10.99
N LEU A 33 6.28 7.82 10.82
CA LEU A 33 6.43 9.02 11.65
C LEU A 33 5.32 10.03 11.36
N ILE A 34 5.01 10.25 10.08
CA ILE A 34 3.91 11.13 9.66
C ILE A 34 2.57 10.58 10.17
N HIS A 35 2.37 9.27 10.09
CA HIS A 35 1.18 8.62 10.61
C HIS A 35 1.05 8.79 12.12
N GLY A 36 2.12 8.52 12.88
CA GLY A 36 2.13 8.69 14.34
C GLY A 36 1.84 10.12 14.76
N LEU A 37 2.46 11.11 14.12
CA LEU A 37 2.18 12.53 14.37
C LEU A 37 0.73 12.89 14.05
N ARG A 38 0.20 12.43 12.91
CA ARG A 38 -1.19 12.67 12.51
C ARG A 38 -2.18 12.08 13.53
N VAL A 39 -1.95 10.85 13.99
CA VAL A 39 -2.78 10.20 15.01
C VAL A 39 -2.69 10.95 16.34
N GLY A 40 -1.49 11.33 16.77
CA GLY A 40 -1.28 12.12 17.99
C GLY A 40 -2.01 13.46 17.95
N LEU A 41 -1.95 14.18 16.83
CA LEU A 41 -2.68 15.43 16.64
C LEU A 41 -4.21 15.23 16.61
N ALA A 42 -4.69 14.14 16.00
CA ALA A 42 -6.12 13.82 15.99
C ALA A 42 -6.65 13.52 17.39
N VAL A 43 -5.89 12.78 18.20
CA VAL A 43 -6.20 12.50 19.61
C VAL A 43 -6.16 13.79 20.43
N ALA A 44 -5.13 14.63 20.26
CA ALA A 44 -5.04 15.91 20.95
C ALA A 44 -6.22 16.83 20.62
N MET A 45 -6.64 16.88 19.35
CA MET A 45 -7.85 17.64 18.96
C MET A 45 -9.12 17.05 19.56
N SER A 46 -9.27 15.72 19.58
CA SER A 46 -10.41 15.07 20.23
C SER A 46 -10.50 15.43 21.72
N ILE A 47 -9.38 15.35 22.43
CA ILE A 47 -9.31 15.72 23.85
C ILE A 47 -9.67 17.21 23.99
N ALA A 48 -9.00 18.11 23.26
CA ALA A 48 -9.25 19.54 23.35
C ALA A 48 -10.71 19.93 23.08
N VAL A 49 -11.35 19.31 22.08
CA VAL A 49 -12.78 19.53 21.78
C VAL A 49 -13.65 19.01 22.93
N THR A 50 -13.41 17.80 23.41
CA THR A 50 -14.25 17.20 24.47
C THR A 50 -14.07 17.85 25.83
N THR A 51 -12.85 18.27 26.20
CA THR A 51 -12.60 18.95 27.47
C THR A 51 -12.93 20.43 27.41
N GLY A 52 -12.79 21.08 26.26
CA GLY A 52 -13.03 22.52 26.11
C GLY A 52 -14.51 22.92 26.20
N ILE A 53 -15.43 21.98 25.94
CA ILE A 53 -16.89 22.17 26.08
C ILE A 53 -17.48 21.37 27.25
N ASP A 54 -16.62 20.83 28.13
CA ASP A 54 -17.02 19.95 29.24
C ASP A 54 -17.96 18.81 28.84
N MET A 55 -17.62 18.14 27.74
CA MET A 55 -18.45 17.09 27.15
C MET A 55 -18.52 15.85 28.05
N PRO A 56 -19.71 15.39 28.47
CA PRO A 56 -19.83 14.18 29.28
C PRO A 56 -19.33 12.96 28.49
N HIS A 57 -18.56 12.09 29.14
CA HIS A 57 -18.02 10.87 28.55
C HIS A 57 -17.16 11.07 27.28
N GLY A 58 -16.45 12.20 27.17
CA GLY A 58 -15.61 12.55 26.00
C GLY A 58 -14.56 11.49 25.61
N ILE A 59 -14.17 10.60 26.52
CA ILE A 59 -13.27 9.47 26.26
C ILE A 59 -13.69 8.64 25.03
N TRP A 60 -14.99 8.49 24.78
CA TRP A 60 -15.49 7.71 23.64
C TRP A 60 -15.22 8.34 22.28
N ALA A 61 -15.13 9.67 22.21
CA ALA A 61 -14.70 10.36 21.00
C ALA A 61 -13.24 10.01 20.69
N THR A 62 -12.38 10.07 21.70
CA THR A 62 -10.95 9.74 21.58
C THR A 62 -10.72 8.27 21.22
N VAL A 63 -11.45 7.34 21.85
CA VAL A 63 -11.43 5.92 21.48
C VAL A 63 -11.86 5.73 20.03
N SER A 64 -12.92 6.42 19.59
CA SER A 64 -13.39 6.35 18.19
C SER A 64 -12.33 6.84 17.20
N VAL A 65 -11.64 7.94 17.49
CA VAL A 65 -10.51 8.45 16.67
C VAL A 65 -9.41 7.39 16.52
N LEU A 66 -9.00 6.77 17.62
CA LEU A 66 -7.97 5.72 17.63
C LEU A 66 -8.41 4.48 16.85
N VAL A 67 -9.67 4.04 17.03
CA VAL A 67 -10.22 2.87 16.32
C VAL A 67 -10.25 3.09 14.81
N VAL A 68 -10.61 4.29 14.35
CA VAL A 68 -10.73 4.62 12.93
C VAL A 68 -9.37 4.88 12.27
N VAL A 69 -8.53 5.73 12.86
CA VAL A 69 -7.27 6.17 12.22
C VAL A 69 -6.05 5.39 12.69
N GLY A 70 -6.02 4.90 13.94
CA GLY A 70 -4.80 4.43 14.60
C GLY A 70 -4.08 3.26 13.91
N GLY A 71 -4.81 2.37 13.24
CA GLY A 71 -4.22 1.25 12.50
C GLY A 71 -4.13 1.45 10.98
N LEU A 72 -4.58 2.58 10.45
CA LEU A 72 -4.75 2.79 9.01
C LEU A 72 -3.98 3.99 8.50
N GLN A 73 -2.99 3.72 7.65
CA GLN A 73 -2.18 4.76 7.02
C GLN A 73 -2.90 5.42 5.83
N HIS A 74 -3.60 4.62 5.03
CA HIS A 74 -4.13 5.02 3.73
C HIS A 74 -5.53 5.64 3.81
N TYR A 75 -5.71 6.74 3.09
CA TYR A 75 -6.93 7.55 3.10
C TYR A 75 -8.21 6.76 2.77
N GLY A 76 -8.20 5.96 1.71
CA GLY A 76 -9.39 5.18 1.28
C GLY A 76 -9.86 4.18 2.33
N ASN A 77 -8.92 3.59 3.08
CA ASN A 77 -9.23 2.62 4.12
C ASN A 77 -9.84 3.30 5.36
N ILE A 78 -9.34 4.50 5.71
CA ILE A 78 -9.86 5.28 6.84
C ILE A 78 -11.33 5.63 6.61
N ARG A 79 -11.72 6.05 5.40
CA ARG A 79 -13.12 6.36 5.06
C ARG A 79 -14.04 5.15 5.18
N LYS A 80 -13.62 3.99 4.66
CA LYS A 80 -14.39 2.75 4.80
C LYS A 80 -14.58 2.40 6.27
N LYS A 81 -13.51 2.44 7.06
CA LYS A 81 -13.56 2.10 8.49
C LYS A 81 -14.37 3.11 9.31
N ALA A 82 -14.32 4.39 8.96
CA ALA A 82 -15.16 5.44 9.54
C ALA A 82 -16.66 5.18 9.27
N ALA A 83 -17.01 4.78 8.05
CA ALA A 83 -18.39 4.41 7.71
C ALA A 83 -18.85 3.16 8.46
N GLU A 84 -18.02 2.11 8.50
CA GLU A 84 -18.32 0.91 9.27
C GLU A 84 -18.48 1.21 10.77
N ARG A 85 -17.67 2.12 11.31
CA ARG A 85 -17.79 2.59 12.70
C ARG A 85 -19.10 3.33 12.93
N ALA A 86 -19.45 4.27 12.06
CA ALA A 86 -20.71 5.01 12.16
C ALA A 86 -21.93 4.09 12.08
N ILE A 87 -21.97 3.18 11.10
CA ILE A 87 -23.08 2.23 10.91
C ILE A 87 -23.19 1.29 12.11
N GLY A 88 -22.08 0.68 12.54
CA GLY A 88 -22.08 -0.21 13.71
C GLY A 88 -22.53 0.51 14.97
N THR A 89 -22.12 1.76 15.16
CA THR A 89 -22.55 2.57 16.29
C THR A 89 -24.03 2.93 16.24
N MET A 90 -24.59 3.29 15.08
CA MET A 90 -26.02 3.56 14.93
C MET A 90 -26.87 2.31 15.20
N LEU A 91 -26.49 1.17 14.64
CA LEU A 91 -27.18 -0.10 14.88
C LEU A 91 -27.09 -0.52 16.35
N GLY A 92 -25.91 -0.43 16.95
CA GLY A 92 -25.70 -0.80 18.35
C GLY A 92 -26.47 0.11 19.30
N ALA A 93 -26.50 1.41 19.04
CA ALA A 93 -27.32 2.35 19.81
C ALA A 93 -28.81 2.06 19.67
N GLY A 94 -29.28 1.68 18.47
CA GLY A 94 -30.66 1.25 18.24
C GLY A 94 -31.02 0.01 19.04
N PHE A 95 -30.20 -1.04 18.99
CA PHE A 95 -30.43 -2.25 19.80
C PHE A 95 -30.35 -1.96 21.30
N GLY A 96 -29.38 -1.14 21.74
CA GLY A 96 -29.27 -0.73 23.14
C GLY A 96 -30.52 0.01 23.64
N LEU A 97 -31.10 0.89 22.83
CA LEU A 97 -32.35 1.58 23.15
C LEU A 97 -33.53 0.60 23.26
N VAL A 98 -33.63 -0.37 22.35
CA VAL A 98 -34.65 -1.42 22.40
C VAL A 98 -34.52 -2.24 23.68
N LEU A 99 -33.30 -2.57 24.11
CA LEU A 99 -33.06 -3.28 25.38
C LEU A 99 -33.52 -2.46 26.59
N ILE A 100 -33.14 -1.18 26.66
CA ILE A 100 -33.55 -0.27 27.75
C ILE A 100 -35.09 -0.16 27.79
N MET A 101 -35.73 -0.04 26.63
CA MET A 101 -37.19 0.03 26.55
C MET A 101 -37.86 -1.29 26.97
N ALA A 102 -37.31 -2.43 26.57
CA ALA A 102 -37.81 -3.75 26.97
C ALA A 102 -37.70 -3.94 28.49
N GLU A 103 -36.59 -3.53 29.10
CA GLU A 103 -36.41 -3.53 30.56
C GLU A 103 -37.42 -2.61 31.25
N THR A 104 -37.61 -1.40 30.75
CA THR A 104 -38.56 -0.42 31.32
C THR A 104 -40.00 -0.94 31.27
N LEU A 105 -40.37 -1.67 30.22
CA LEU A 105 -41.72 -2.23 30.06
C LEU A 105 -41.94 -3.53 30.85
N THR A 106 -40.93 -4.39 30.95
CA THR A 106 -41.06 -5.70 31.60
C THR A 106 -40.67 -5.69 33.07
N GLY A 107 -39.87 -4.72 33.50
CA GLY A 107 -39.29 -4.64 34.85
C GLY A 107 -38.33 -5.78 35.19
N SER A 108 -37.95 -6.62 34.22
CA SER A 108 -37.20 -7.86 34.45
C SER A 108 -35.78 -7.80 33.91
N GLN A 109 -34.81 -7.77 34.82
CA GLN A 109 -33.37 -7.85 34.50
C GLN A 109 -33.01 -9.13 33.74
N MET A 110 -33.69 -10.24 34.02
CA MET A 110 -33.43 -11.49 33.29
C MET A 110 -33.80 -11.40 31.81
N VAL A 111 -34.94 -10.78 31.50
CA VAL A 111 -35.35 -10.58 30.09
C VAL A 111 -34.35 -9.70 29.37
N PHE A 112 -33.88 -8.63 30.02
CA PHE A 112 -32.83 -7.75 29.49
C PHE A 112 -31.55 -8.53 29.14
N PHE A 113 -31.01 -9.32 30.08
CA PHE A 113 -29.77 -10.07 29.82
C PHE A 113 -29.93 -11.17 28.78
N VAL A 114 -31.06 -11.88 28.76
CA VAL A 114 -31.32 -12.91 27.73
C VAL A 114 -31.38 -12.24 26.36
N LEU A 115 -32.10 -11.13 26.21
CA LEU A 115 -32.20 -10.42 24.95
C LEU A 115 -30.85 -9.84 24.52
N MET A 116 -30.07 -9.29 25.45
CA MET A 116 -28.70 -8.84 25.20
C MET A 116 -27.81 -9.97 24.68
N CYS A 117 -27.83 -11.14 25.33
CA CYS A 117 -27.08 -12.32 24.90
C CYS A 117 -27.49 -12.81 23.52
N LEU A 118 -28.80 -12.81 23.20
CA LEU A 118 -29.31 -13.18 21.88
C LEU A 118 -28.82 -12.22 20.79
N VAL A 119 -28.93 -10.91 21.02
CA VAL A 119 -28.45 -9.90 20.06
C VAL A 119 -26.93 -9.98 19.91
N ALA A 120 -26.18 -10.15 21.01
CA ALA A 120 -24.74 -10.33 20.98
C ALA A 120 -24.33 -11.60 20.22
N GLY A 121 -25.02 -12.72 20.45
CA GLY A 121 -24.79 -13.98 19.74
C GLY A 121 -25.07 -13.87 18.24
N ALA A 122 -26.16 -13.21 17.85
CA ALA A 122 -26.46 -12.93 16.46
C ALA A 122 -25.37 -12.05 15.82
N CYS A 123 -24.93 -10.98 16.51
CA CYS A 123 -23.84 -10.14 16.04
C CYS A 123 -22.52 -10.92 15.90
N ALA A 124 -22.21 -11.82 16.83
CA ALA A 124 -21.01 -12.67 16.79
C ALA A 124 -21.05 -13.64 15.60
N TYR A 125 -22.22 -14.21 15.28
CA TYR A 125 -22.40 -15.02 14.08
C TYR A 125 -22.09 -14.21 12.80
N TYR A 126 -22.63 -13.00 12.68
CA TYR A 126 -22.35 -12.12 11.54
C TYR A 126 -20.93 -11.54 11.54
N ALA A 127 -20.24 -11.50 12.69
CA ALA A 127 -18.88 -11.00 12.83
C ALA A 127 -17.85 -11.82 12.02
N ILE A 128 -18.16 -13.08 11.69
CA ILE A 128 -17.29 -13.96 10.89
C ILE A 128 -17.47 -13.70 9.37
N GLY A 129 -18.55 -13.03 8.97
CA GLY A 129 -18.90 -12.78 7.56
C GLY A 129 -18.27 -11.52 6.93
N LYS A 130 -18.73 -11.20 5.71
CA LYS A 130 -18.28 -10.02 4.95
C LYS A 130 -18.46 -8.68 5.68
N PRO A 131 -19.55 -8.41 6.43
CA PRO A 131 -19.70 -7.20 7.24
C PRO A 131 -19.20 -7.40 8.69
N GLY A 132 -18.20 -8.25 8.92
CA GLY A 132 -17.84 -8.71 10.25
C GLY A 132 -17.48 -7.60 11.25
N TYR A 133 -16.78 -6.56 10.77
CA TYR A 133 -16.41 -5.42 11.59
C TYR A 133 -17.63 -4.60 12.05
N VAL A 134 -18.62 -4.39 11.18
CA VAL A 134 -19.86 -3.68 11.55
C VAL A 134 -20.61 -4.45 12.62
N ALA A 135 -20.78 -5.77 12.45
CA ALA A 135 -21.48 -6.61 13.42
C ALA A 135 -20.79 -6.61 14.80
N LEU A 136 -19.46 -6.70 14.82
CA LEU A 136 -18.69 -6.60 16.06
C LEU A 136 -18.89 -5.24 16.75
N LEU A 137 -18.84 -4.15 15.99
CA LEU A 137 -19.03 -2.81 16.52
C LEU A 137 -20.46 -2.55 17.01
N THR A 138 -21.45 -3.13 16.36
CA THR A 138 -22.86 -3.13 16.79
C THR A 138 -22.99 -3.77 18.17
N ALA A 139 -22.44 -4.97 18.37
CA ALA A 139 -22.49 -5.66 19.66
C ALA A 139 -21.81 -4.85 20.77
N ILE A 140 -20.58 -4.37 20.51
CA ILE A 140 -19.83 -3.57 21.49
C ILE A 140 -20.59 -2.30 21.84
N THR A 141 -21.10 -1.58 20.83
CA THR A 141 -21.83 -0.32 21.07
C THR A 141 -23.14 -0.56 21.81
N MET A 142 -23.87 -1.64 21.49
CA MET A 142 -25.09 -2.01 22.18
C MET A 142 -24.85 -2.17 23.69
N VAL A 143 -23.84 -2.95 24.09
CA VAL A 143 -23.46 -3.14 25.51
C VAL A 143 -23.05 -1.81 26.16
N ILE A 144 -22.30 -0.97 25.45
CA ILE A 144 -21.88 0.35 25.97
C ILE A 144 -23.06 1.29 26.20
N VAL A 145 -24.08 1.24 25.32
CA VAL A 145 -25.25 2.12 25.36
C VAL A 145 -26.25 1.66 26.40
N SER A 146 -26.53 0.36 26.47
CA SER A 146 -27.51 -0.20 27.41
C SER A 146 -26.94 -0.47 28.81
N GLY A 147 -25.61 -0.57 28.96
CA GLY A 147 -25.00 -0.92 30.25
C GLY A 147 -25.48 -2.28 30.75
N HIS A 148 -25.63 -2.41 32.07
CA HIS A 148 -26.25 -3.58 32.70
C HIS A 148 -27.70 -3.27 33.14
N GLY A 149 -28.39 -2.36 32.43
CA GLY A 149 -29.74 -1.89 32.78
C GLY A 149 -29.76 -0.79 33.87
N ASP A 150 -28.59 -0.42 34.38
CA ASP A 150 -28.40 0.54 35.47
C ASP A 150 -28.09 1.96 35.00
N LEU A 151 -27.83 2.15 33.71
CA LEU A 151 -27.40 3.42 33.16
C LEU A 151 -28.58 4.28 32.69
N PRO A 152 -28.61 5.58 33.01
CA PRO A 152 -29.55 6.52 32.41
C PRO A 152 -29.43 6.51 30.88
N LEU A 153 -30.57 6.59 30.19
CA LEU A 153 -30.62 6.67 28.72
C LEU A 153 -29.74 7.82 28.17
N SER A 154 -29.67 8.94 28.90
CA SER A 154 -28.82 10.08 28.54
C SER A 154 -27.35 9.70 28.40
N THR A 155 -26.85 8.79 29.27
CA THR A 155 -25.48 8.29 29.23
C THR A 155 -25.21 7.55 27.92
N GLY A 156 -26.13 6.65 27.51
CA GLY A 156 -26.02 5.93 26.24
C GLY A 156 -26.01 6.86 25.03
N LEU A 157 -26.92 7.85 25.01
CA LEU A 157 -27.00 8.85 23.93
C LEU A 157 -25.72 9.70 23.82
N TRP A 158 -25.17 10.17 24.95
CA TRP A 158 -23.92 10.93 24.96
C TRP A 158 -22.73 10.10 24.47
N ARG A 159 -22.64 8.83 24.88
CA ARG A 159 -21.59 7.92 24.40
C ARG A 159 -21.68 7.72 22.88
N THR A 160 -22.89 7.50 22.35
CA THR A 160 -23.12 7.39 20.90
C THR A 160 -22.76 8.68 20.16
N ALA A 161 -23.17 9.83 20.67
CA ALA A 161 -22.85 11.14 20.09
C ALA A 161 -21.32 11.37 20.06
N ASN A 162 -20.62 11.07 21.16
CA ASN A 162 -19.17 11.17 21.23
C ASN A 162 -18.46 10.26 20.22
N VAL A 163 -18.95 9.04 20.01
CA VAL A 163 -18.39 8.15 18.98
C VAL A 163 -18.51 8.77 17.58
N MET A 164 -19.65 9.40 17.26
CA MET A 164 -19.87 10.10 15.99
C MET A 164 -18.97 11.32 15.83
N ILE A 165 -18.78 12.12 16.89
CA ILE A 165 -17.83 13.24 16.91
C ILE A 165 -16.41 12.73 16.60
N GLY A 166 -15.99 11.63 17.25
CA GLY A 166 -14.69 11.02 16.98
C GLY A 166 -14.55 10.53 15.53
N VAL A 167 -15.62 10.00 14.92
CA VAL A 167 -15.63 9.64 13.49
C VAL A 167 -15.42 10.86 12.60
N VAL A 168 -16.07 11.99 12.90
CA VAL A 168 -15.92 13.25 12.15
C VAL A 168 -14.49 13.78 12.27
N ILE A 169 -13.91 13.81 13.48
CA ILE A 169 -12.52 14.24 13.71
C ILE A 169 -11.55 13.31 12.97
N ALA A 170 -11.75 11.99 13.04
CA ALA A 170 -10.95 11.02 12.31
C ALA A 170 -10.97 11.24 10.79
N LEU A 171 -12.15 11.53 10.23
CA LEU A 171 -12.30 11.84 8.82
C LEU A 171 -11.62 13.17 8.46
N ALA A 172 -11.76 14.21 9.28
CA ALA A 172 -11.07 15.48 9.08
C ALA A 172 -9.53 15.29 9.02
N PHE A 173 -8.98 14.53 9.98
CA PHE A 173 -7.55 14.22 9.99
C PHE A 173 -7.09 13.26 8.90
N SER A 174 -8.00 12.53 8.25
CA SER A 174 -7.65 11.73 7.07
C SER A 174 -7.14 12.59 5.90
N PHE A 175 -7.58 13.85 5.81
CA PHE A 175 -7.14 14.83 4.81
C PHE A 175 -5.82 15.51 5.17
N VAL A 176 -5.38 15.41 6.43
CA VAL A 176 -4.09 15.97 6.88
C VAL A 176 -2.98 15.02 6.45
N LEU A 177 -2.19 15.43 5.46
CA LEU A 177 -1.10 14.64 4.86
C LEU A 177 -1.56 13.26 4.38
N PRO A 178 -2.45 13.20 3.35
CA PRO A 178 -2.97 11.93 2.87
C PRO A 178 -1.85 11.07 2.28
N GLN A 179 -1.80 9.82 2.72
CA GLN A 179 -0.93 8.80 2.14
C GLN A 179 -1.78 7.96 1.18
N TYR A 180 -1.50 8.10 -0.11
CA TYR A 180 -2.17 7.32 -1.15
C TYR A 180 -1.48 5.96 -1.29
N ALA A 181 -2.29 4.90 -1.30
CA ALA A 181 -1.81 3.53 -1.51
C ALA A 181 -1.11 3.40 -2.87
N THR A 182 -1.56 4.16 -3.87
CA THR A 182 -0.98 4.22 -5.21
C THR A 182 0.51 4.56 -5.20
N TYR A 183 0.95 5.55 -4.41
CA TYR A 183 2.37 5.88 -4.31
C TYR A 183 3.17 4.78 -3.63
N SER A 184 2.67 4.27 -2.50
CA SER A 184 3.31 3.16 -1.76
C SER A 184 3.47 1.92 -2.63
N TRP A 185 2.45 1.57 -3.41
CA TRP A 185 2.48 0.45 -4.36
C TRP A 185 3.51 0.68 -5.46
N ARG A 186 3.48 1.84 -6.12
CA ARG A 186 4.44 2.22 -7.17
C ARG A 186 5.89 2.18 -6.68
N TYR A 187 6.15 2.69 -5.48
CA TYR A 187 7.51 2.72 -4.92
C TYR A 187 8.02 1.34 -4.55
N ARG A 188 7.18 0.47 -3.96
CA ARG A 188 7.55 -0.92 -3.66
C ARG A 188 7.88 -1.70 -4.92
N LEU A 189 7.06 -1.56 -5.97
CA LEU A 189 7.33 -2.17 -7.27
C LEU A 189 8.64 -1.62 -7.88
N ALA A 190 8.83 -0.30 -7.86
CA ALA A 190 10.05 0.33 -8.37
C ALA A 190 11.32 -0.13 -7.63
N ASP A 191 11.25 -0.24 -6.30
CA ASP A 191 12.38 -0.69 -5.48
C ASP A 191 12.72 -2.15 -5.80
N ASN A 192 11.73 -3.04 -5.97
CA ASN A 192 11.98 -4.41 -6.42
C ASN A 192 12.58 -4.47 -7.83
N LEU A 193 12.05 -3.72 -8.81
CA LEU A 193 12.62 -3.69 -10.16
C LEU A 193 14.07 -3.19 -10.16
N ARG A 194 14.40 -2.22 -9.29
CA ARG A 194 15.77 -1.73 -9.14
C ARG A 194 16.69 -2.77 -8.51
N GLU A 195 16.22 -3.53 -7.52
CA GLU A 195 16.99 -4.64 -6.94
C GLU A 195 17.17 -5.78 -7.95
N CYS A 196 16.14 -6.13 -8.73
CA CYS A 196 16.27 -7.07 -9.85
C CYS A 196 17.35 -6.63 -10.83
N ALA A 197 17.39 -5.33 -11.22
CA ALA A 197 18.41 -4.81 -12.12
C ALA A 197 19.83 -4.86 -11.53
N LYS A 198 19.97 -4.76 -10.20
CA LYS A 198 21.26 -4.88 -9.51
C LYS A 198 21.75 -6.32 -9.48
N ILE A 199 20.90 -7.26 -9.08
CA ILE A 199 21.23 -8.69 -9.02
C ILE A 199 21.49 -9.23 -10.43
N TYR A 200 20.63 -8.88 -11.39
CA TYR A 200 20.83 -9.28 -12.79
C TYR A 200 22.08 -8.63 -13.39
N GLY A 201 22.40 -7.38 -13.07
CA GLY A 201 23.67 -6.76 -13.48
C GLY A 201 24.88 -7.45 -12.86
N ALA A 202 24.82 -7.77 -11.57
CA ALA A 202 25.87 -8.51 -10.87
C ALA A 202 26.14 -9.89 -11.50
N LEU A 203 25.06 -10.56 -11.95
CA LEU A 203 25.11 -11.81 -12.68
C LEU A 203 25.81 -11.64 -14.05
N LEU A 204 25.46 -10.60 -14.81
CA LEU A 204 26.08 -10.31 -16.12
C LEU A 204 27.56 -9.92 -16.00
N ASP A 205 27.90 -9.15 -14.97
CA ASP A 205 29.27 -8.68 -14.74
C ASP A 205 30.16 -9.76 -14.09
N GLY A 206 29.63 -10.98 -13.87
CA GLY A 206 30.35 -12.10 -13.25
C GLY A 206 30.75 -11.87 -11.80
N THR A 207 30.12 -10.90 -11.12
CA THR A 207 30.45 -10.59 -9.73
C THR A 207 29.97 -11.71 -8.80
N PRO A 208 30.79 -12.15 -7.83
CA PRO A 208 30.41 -13.23 -6.95
C PRO A 208 29.21 -12.82 -6.08
N LEU A 209 28.15 -13.62 -6.14
CA LEU A 209 26.95 -13.44 -5.35
C LEU A 209 27.01 -14.42 -4.17
N VAL A 210 27.31 -13.91 -2.98
CA VAL A 210 27.29 -14.71 -1.74
C VAL A 210 25.87 -15.25 -1.53
N ALA A 211 25.75 -16.56 -1.29
CA ALA A 211 24.46 -17.24 -1.20
C ALA A 211 23.56 -16.64 -0.11
N GLU A 212 24.11 -16.36 1.08
CA GLU A 212 23.37 -15.78 2.19
C GLU A 212 22.86 -14.36 1.87
N ASP A 213 23.70 -13.50 1.30
CA ASP A 213 23.31 -12.14 0.91
C ASP A 213 22.24 -12.15 -0.18
N SER A 214 22.36 -13.06 -1.14
CA SER A 214 21.40 -13.22 -2.24
C SER A 214 20.05 -13.70 -1.74
N ALA A 215 20.04 -14.69 -0.84
CA ALA A 215 18.83 -15.16 -0.18
C ALA A 215 18.17 -14.06 0.65
N ARG A 216 18.95 -13.28 1.42
CA ARG A 216 18.45 -12.14 2.20
C ARG A 216 17.82 -11.07 1.31
N ARG A 217 18.45 -10.73 0.18
CA ARG A 217 17.91 -9.78 -0.80
C ARG A 217 16.64 -10.30 -1.47
N MET A 218 16.60 -11.58 -1.85
CA MET A 218 15.41 -12.23 -2.44
C MET A 218 14.24 -12.23 -1.44
N TYR A 219 14.49 -12.59 -0.19
CA TYR A 219 13.51 -12.53 0.88
C TYR A 219 12.94 -11.13 1.06
N ALA A 220 13.79 -10.09 1.08
CA ALA A 220 13.34 -8.70 1.18
C ALA A 220 12.47 -8.28 -0.03
N MET A 221 12.80 -8.72 -1.25
CA MET A 221 11.97 -8.47 -2.43
C MET A 221 10.62 -9.19 -2.35
N SER A 222 10.59 -10.44 -1.86
CA SER A 222 9.36 -11.21 -1.63
C SER A 222 8.46 -10.58 -0.57
N GLN A 223 9.03 -10.04 0.53
CA GLN A 223 8.26 -9.26 1.50
C GLN A 223 7.62 -8.03 0.87
N ARG A 224 8.38 -7.28 0.03
CA ARG A 224 7.83 -6.12 -0.70
C ARG A 224 6.75 -6.50 -1.70
N LEU A 225 6.85 -7.66 -2.35
CA LEU A 225 5.83 -8.22 -3.24
C LEU A 225 4.51 -8.47 -2.48
N VAL A 226 4.58 -9.10 -1.30
CA VAL A 226 3.40 -9.33 -0.44
C VAL A 226 2.80 -8.01 0.05
N GLN A 227 3.64 -7.08 0.49
CA GLN A 227 3.20 -5.75 0.93
C GLN A 227 2.57 -4.94 -0.22
N ALA A 228 3.05 -5.08 -1.46
CA ALA A 228 2.42 -4.47 -2.63
C ALA A 228 1.05 -5.07 -2.92
N ARG A 229 0.88 -6.39 -2.76
CA ARG A 229 -0.43 -7.06 -2.92
C ARG A 229 -1.48 -6.53 -1.95
N ALA A 230 -1.09 -6.34 -0.68
CA ALA A 230 -2.00 -5.83 0.35
C ALA A 230 -2.54 -4.42 0.05
N LEU A 231 -1.87 -3.65 -0.83
CA LEU A 231 -2.30 -2.32 -1.24
C LEU A 231 -3.26 -2.34 -2.44
N MET A 232 -3.36 -3.43 -3.19
CA MET A 232 -4.04 -3.46 -4.49
C MET A 232 -5.52 -3.08 -4.42
N GLU A 233 -6.24 -3.48 -3.37
CA GLU A 233 -7.65 -3.09 -3.19
C GLU A 233 -7.79 -1.57 -3.02
N SER A 234 -6.90 -0.96 -2.24
CA SER A 234 -6.86 0.49 -2.05
C SER A 234 -6.44 1.21 -3.35
N VAL A 235 -5.45 0.67 -4.08
CA VAL A 235 -5.00 1.21 -5.37
C VAL A 235 -6.12 1.16 -6.41
N ALA A 236 -6.86 0.06 -6.50
CA ALA A 236 -7.98 -0.08 -7.43
C ALA A 236 -9.06 1.00 -7.17
N LYS A 237 -9.37 1.27 -5.89
CA LYS A 237 -10.32 2.32 -5.50
C LYS A 237 -9.80 3.73 -5.80
N GLU A 238 -8.50 3.99 -5.59
CA GLU A 238 -7.89 5.30 -5.81
C GLU A 238 -7.70 5.63 -7.29
N THR A 239 -7.38 4.65 -8.13
CA THR A 239 -6.98 4.85 -9.53
C THR A 239 -8.03 4.42 -10.54
N SER A 240 -9.11 3.75 -10.10
CA SER A 240 -10.11 3.08 -10.97
C SER A 240 -9.55 1.99 -11.88
N VAL A 241 -8.33 1.50 -11.62
CA VAL A 241 -7.77 0.34 -12.34
C VAL A 241 -8.51 -0.93 -11.89
N PRO A 242 -9.02 -1.77 -12.81
CA PRO A 242 -9.64 -3.04 -12.45
C PRO A 242 -8.68 -3.95 -11.67
N MET A 243 -9.18 -4.61 -10.63
CA MET A 243 -8.37 -5.52 -9.79
C MET A 243 -7.66 -6.60 -10.61
N ALA A 244 -8.32 -7.14 -11.64
CA ALA A 244 -7.74 -8.13 -12.55
C ALA A 244 -6.44 -7.65 -13.24
N ARG A 245 -6.36 -6.37 -13.63
CA ARG A 245 -5.13 -5.80 -14.25
C ARG A 245 -4.00 -5.69 -13.23
N LEU A 246 -4.32 -5.30 -11.99
CA LEU A 246 -3.33 -5.25 -10.92
C LEU A 246 -2.84 -6.66 -10.55
N GLU A 247 -3.71 -7.67 -10.60
CA GLU A 247 -3.33 -9.08 -10.39
C GLU A 247 -2.41 -9.60 -11.48
N GLU A 248 -2.63 -9.20 -12.74
CA GLU A 248 -1.72 -9.55 -13.83
C GLU A 248 -0.32 -8.94 -13.63
N ILE A 249 -0.24 -7.67 -13.24
CA ILE A 249 1.02 -6.99 -12.89
C ILE A 249 1.71 -7.72 -11.72
N GLN A 250 0.95 -8.08 -10.68
CA GLN A 250 1.47 -8.80 -9.52
C GLN A 250 2.00 -10.19 -9.90
N ARG A 251 1.30 -10.90 -10.80
CA ARG A 251 1.72 -12.20 -11.33
C ARG A 251 3.04 -12.07 -12.09
N LEU A 252 3.14 -11.09 -13.00
CA LEU A 252 4.38 -10.83 -13.77
C LEU A 252 5.54 -10.46 -12.84
N HIS A 253 5.30 -9.62 -11.83
CA HIS A 253 6.29 -9.28 -10.81
C HIS A 253 6.79 -10.53 -10.07
N ARG A 254 5.90 -11.44 -9.64
CA ARG A 254 6.27 -12.73 -9.05
C ARG A 254 7.10 -13.60 -10.01
N SER A 255 6.71 -13.66 -11.29
CA SER A 255 7.44 -14.43 -12.30
C SER A 255 8.86 -13.89 -12.55
N ILE A 256 9.04 -12.57 -12.54
CA ILE A 256 10.37 -11.94 -12.64
C ILE A 256 11.25 -12.33 -11.44
N LEU A 257 10.72 -12.27 -10.21
CA LEU A 257 11.46 -12.68 -9.01
C LEU A 257 11.86 -14.15 -9.06
N ALA A 258 10.92 -15.04 -9.39
CA ALA A 258 11.17 -16.48 -9.46
C ALA A 258 12.20 -16.84 -10.55
N ALA A 259 12.11 -16.22 -11.73
CA ALA A 259 13.10 -16.42 -12.79
C ALA A 259 14.48 -15.90 -12.37
N LEU A 260 14.55 -14.73 -11.72
CA LEU A 260 15.82 -14.21 -11.21
C LEU A 260 16.43 -15.12 -10.12
N GLU A 261 15.60 -15.65 -9.23
CA GLU A 261 16.03 -16.59 -8.19
C GLU A 261 16.62 -17.86 -8.80
N MET A 262 15.94 -18.45 -9.79
CA MET A 262 16.43 -19.61 -10.53
C MET A 262 17.74 -19.30 -11.26
N LEU A 263 17.88 -18.12 -11.89
CA LEU A 263 19.16 -17.71 -12.49
C LEU A 263 20.29 -17.69 -11.47
N VAL A 264 20.05 -17.08 -10.31
CA VAL A 264 21.05 -16.96 -9.24
C VAL A 264 21.43 -18.32 -8.66
N THR A 265 20.47 -19.21 -8.41
CA THR A 265 20.75 -20.54 -7.82
C THR A 265 21.32 -21.55 -8.82
N SER A 266 21.07 -21.36 -10.11
CA SER A 266 21.65 -22.18 -11.18
C SER A 266 23.12 -21.85 -11.48
N MET A 267 23.68 -20.80 -10.86
CA MET A 267 25.09 -20.44 -11.01
C MET A 267 25.98 -21.49 -10.33
N PRO A 268 26.96 -22.07 -11.04
CA PRO A 268 27.93 -22.94 -10.41
C PRO A 268 28.75 -22.13 -9.38
N GLU A 269 28.89 -22.67 -8.15
CA GLU A 269 29.82 -22.16 -7.14
C GLU A 269 31.26 -22.34 -7.64
N VAL A 270 31.78 -21.36 -8.38
CA VAL A 270 33.15 -21.48 -8.89
C VAL A 270 34.13 -20.98 -7.82
N ALA A 271 34.68 -21.94 -7.08
CA ALA A 271 35.81 -21.80 -6.17
C ALA A 271 37.19 -21.68 -6.88
N SER A 272 37.23 -21.35 -8.18
CA SER A 272 38.48 -21.24 -8.94
C SER A 272 38.56 -19.93 -9.71
N ALA A 273 39.76 -19.37 -9.78
CA ALA A 273 40.11 -18.02 -10.20
C ALA A 273 39.88 -17.68 -11.69
N THR A 274 38.86 -18.25 -12.32
CA THR A 274 38.42 -17.90 -13.67
C THR A 274 37.03 -17.30 -13.56
N PRO A 275 36.76 -16.10 -14.12
CA PRO A 275 35.41 -15.52 -14.10
C PRO A 275 34.43 -16.57 -14.60
N SER A 276 33.51 -16.96 -13.73
CA SER A 276 32.64 -18.11 -13.94
C SER A 276 31.93 -17.96 -15.29
N ARG A 277 31.84 -19.08 -16.02
CA ARG A 277 31.31 -19.19 -17.39
C ARG A 277 29.80 -18.84 -17.52
N PHE A 278 29.28 -17.92 -16.71
CA PHE A 278 28.07 -17.16 -17.01
C PHE A 278 28.34 -15.87 -17.80
N ALA A 279 29.59 -15.64 -18.21
CA ALA A 279 29.85 -14.87 -19.43
C ALA A 279 29.39 -15.67 -20.67
N ILE A 280 28.18 -16.25 -20.65
CA ILE A 280 27.53 -16.85 -21.80
C ILE A 280 27.22 -15.69 -22.72
N ALA A 281 28.16 -15.35 -23.61
CA ALA A 281 27.94 -14.50 -24.77
C ALA A 281 26.99 -13.32 -24.46
N CYS A 282 27.32 -12.48 -23.45
CA CYS A 282 26.47 -11.38 -22.99
C CYS A 282 26.00 -10.56 -24.18
N SER A 283 24.79 -10.82 -24.64
CA SER A 283 24.28 -10.17 -25.84
C SER A 283 23.92 -8.73 -25.46
N PRO A 284 24.02 -7.77 -26.39
CA PRO A 284 23.51 -6.41 -26.17
C PRO A 284 22.07 -6.37 -25.63
N GLY A 285 21.28 -7.43 -25.88
CA GLY A 285 19.92 -7.61 -25.37
C GLY A 285 19.80 -7.78 -23.85
N GLU A 286 20.75 -8.45 -23.18
CA GLU A 286 20.69 -8.68 -21.73
C GLU A 286 20.97 -7.39 -20.95
N TYR A 287 21.96 -6.61 -21.37
CA TYR A 287 22.20 -5.27 -20.83
C TYR A 287 21.04 -4.32 -21.10
N ALA A 288 20.33 -4.49 -22.23
CA ALA A 288 19.11 -3.73 -22.52
C ALA A 288 17.99 -4.02 -21.51
N VAL A 289 17.82 -5.27 -21.07
CA VAL A 289 16.83 -5.66 -20.05
C VAL A 289 17.14 -5.03 -18.70
N ARG A 290 18.42 -5.02 -18.29
CA ARG A 290 18.84 -4.30 -17.07
C ARG A 290 18.47 -2.82 -17.15
N ARG A 291 18.70 -2.19 -18.31
CA ARG A 291 18.33 -0.79 -18.55
C ARG A 291 16.81 -0.59 -18.49
N GLN A 292 16.03 -1.51 -19.06
CA GLN A 292 14.57 -1.49 -19.04
C GLN A 292 14.01 -1.59 -17.61
N LEU A 293 14.53 -2.50 -16.78
CA LEU A 293 14.16 -2.59 -15.36
C LEU A 293 14.41 -1.25 -14.62
N LEU A 294 15.55 -0.61 -14.86
CA LEU A 294 15.87 0.70 -14.28
C LEU A 294 14.98 1.82 -14.82
N GLN A 295 14.62 1.78 -16.10
CA GLN A 295 13.70 2.74 -16.72
C GLN A 295 12.29 2.61 -16.14
N MET A 296 11.76 1.39 -16.02
CA MET A 296 10.47 1.11 -15.39
C MET A 296 10.47 1.55 -13.92
N ALA A 297 11.52 1.24 -13.16
CA ALA A 297 11.67 1.69 -11.77
C ALA A 297 11.65 3.22 -11.67
N ARG A 298 12.34 3.93 -12.58
CA ARG A 298 12.33 5.39 -12.64
C ARG A 298 10.98 5.95 -13.08
N ALA A 299 10.29 5.32 -14.03
CA ALA A 299 8.97 5.72 -14.46
C ALA A 299 7.96 5.65 -13.31
N LEU A 300 7.93 4.53 -12.59
CA LEU A 300 7.08 4.32 -11.43
C LEU A 300 7.39 5.32 -10.30
N ARG A 301 8.68 5.56 -10.03
CA ARG A 301 9.14 6.41 -8.92
C ARG A 301 9.00 7.91 -9.18
N PHE A 302 9.20 8.37 -10.42
CA PHE A 302 9.20 9.80 -10.75
C PHE A 302 8.06 10.23 -11.66
N GLY A 303 7.14 9.33 -12.02
CA GLY A 303 6.02 9.62 -12.94
C GLY A 303 6.46 9.88 -14.38
N ARG A 304 7.69 9.52 -14.75
CA ARG A 304 8.27 9.74 -16.10
C ARG A 304 7.84 8.63 -17.05
N VAL A 305 6.57 8.63 -17.43
CA VAL A 305 5.94 7.59 -18.26
C VAL A 305 6.59 7.41 -19.63
N GLY A 306 7.19 8.46 -20.21
CA GLY A 306 7.95 8.35 -21.46
C GLY A 306 9.11 7.34 -21.41
N LEU A 307 9.59 6.98 -20.21
CA LEU A 307 10.58 5.91 -20.04
C LEU A 307 10.02 4.49 -20.25
N LEU A 308 8.69 4.30 -20.17
CA LEU A 308 8.03 3.03 -20.47
C LEU A 308 7.89 2.80 -21.97
N TYR A 309 7.77 3.86 -22.76
CA TYR A 309 7.63 3.81 -24.21
C TYR A 309 8.94 3.79 -24.97
N ARG A 310 10.07 4.03 -24.29
CA ARG A 310 11.38 3.93 -24.92
C ARG A 310 11.59 2.47 -25.29
N ALA A 311 11.31 2.14 -26.55
CA ALA A 311 11.45 0.80 -27.09
C ALA A 311 12.87 0.29 -26.82
N MET A 312 12.98 -1.01 -26.59
CA MET A 312 14.23 -1.67 -26.90
C MET A 312 14.36 -1.56 -28.42
N ASP A 313 15.30 -0.76 -28.93
CA ASP A 313 15.82 -0.97 -30.27
C ASP A 313 16.58 -2.30 -30.24
N SER A 314 15.86 -3.41 -30.18
CA SER A 314 16.39 -4.75 -30.42
C SER A 314 16.50 -4.93 -31.93
N SER A 315 17.42 -4.18 -32.54
CA SER A 315 17.94 -4.55 -33.85
C SER A 315 18.78 -5.80 -33.64
N GLY A 316 18.17 -6.95 -33.96
CA GLY A 316 18.78 -8.27 -33.91
C GLY A 316 18.32 -9.10 -32.73
N ALA A 317 17.41 -10.05 -32.98
CA ALA A 317 17.37 -11.27 -32.18
C ALA A 317 18.81 -11.82 -32.09
N PRO A 318 19.29 -12.30 -30.93
CA PRO A 318 20.53 -13.05 -30.89
C PRO A 318 20.33 -14.27 -31.79
N GLN A 319 20.83 -14.23 -33.02
CA GLN A 319 20.99 -15.45 -33.80
C GLN A 319 21.95 -16.30 -32.98
N ALA A 320 21.45 -17.46 -32.54
CA ALA A 320 22.25 -18.44 -31.85
C ALA A 320 23.49 -18.74 -32.71
N ARG A 321 24.63 -18.14 -32.37
CA ARG A 321 25.91 -18.67 -32.81
C ARG A 321 26.11 -19.94 -31.99
N VAL A 322 25.52 -21.02 -32.48
CA VAL A 322 25.83 -22.39 -32.07
C VAL A 322 27.24 -22.68 -32.60
N ALA A 323 28.24 -22.13 -31.93
CA ALA A 323 29.63 -22.46 -32.17
C ALA A 323 30.07 -23.39 -31.04
N GLY A 324 30.14 -24.69 -31.36
CA GLY A 324 30.93 -25.72 -30.69
C GLY A 324 30.77 -25.87 -29.17
N ASP A 325 30.13 -26.98 -28.77
CA ASP A 325 30.19 -27.57 -27.42
C ASP A 325 29.51 -26.75 -26.29
N VAL A 326 28.22 -26.47 -26.46
CA VAL A 326 27.39 -25.86 -25.41
C VAL A 326 26.95 -26.93 -24.41
N ASN A 327 27.49 -26.87 -23.19
CA ASN A 327 27.08 -27.73 -22.08
C ASN A 327 25.57 -27.55 -21.79
N ALA A 328 24.84 -28.64 -21.50
CA ALA A 328 23.38 -28.62 -21.32
C ALA A 328 22.92 -27.65 -20.21
N THR A 329 23.75 -27.43 -19.19
CA THR A 329 23.53 -26.46 -18.11
C THR A 329 23.52 -25.02 -18.62
N THR A 330 24.46 -24.68 -19.51
CA THR A 330 24.59 -23.38 -20.16
C THR A 330 23.37 -23.05 -21.03
N GLN A 331 22.82 -24.06 -21.72
CA GLN A 331 21.61 -23.93 -22.52
C GLN A 331 20.36 -23.68 -21.65
N GLY A 332 20.24 -24.40 -20.51
CA GLY A 332 19.14 -24.21 -19.57
C GLY A 332 19.08 -22.79 -18.99
N MET A 333 20.23 -22.25 -18.60
CA MET A 333 20.29 -20.88 -18.06
C MET A 333 19.98 -19.82 -19.13
N HIS A 334 20.41 -20.04 -20.37
CA HIS A 334 20.08 -19.13 -21.49
C HIS A 334 18.56 -19.06 -21.74
N TRP A 335 17.88 -20.20 -21.73
CA TRP A 335 16.42 -20.24 -21.83
C TRP A 335 15.74 -19.48 -20.69
N LEU A 336 16.28 -19.62 -19.48
CA LEU A 336 15.76 -18.94 -18.30
C LEU A 336 15.97 -17.43 -18.35
N ALA A 337 17.10 -16.98 -18.91
CA ALA A 337 17.37 -15.56 -19.21
C ALA A 337 16.38 -15.02 -20.25
N MET A 338 16.15 -15.72 -21.36
CA MET A 338 15.13 -15.32 -22.36
C MET A 338 13.74 -15.20 -21.73
N ARG A 339 13.36 -16.15 -20.88
CA ARG A 339 12.08 -16.10 -20.16
C ARG A 339 12.00 -14.90 -19.22
N PHE A 340 13.09 -14.57 -18.52
CA PHE A 340 13.17 -13.37 -17.69
C PHE A 340 12.95 -12.10 -18.51
N VAL A 341 13.63 -11.96 -19.67
CA VAL A 341 13.44 -10.84 -20.61
C VAL A 341 11.98 -10.69 -21.02
N GLU A 342 11.35 -11.79 -21.43
CA GLU A 342 9.95 -11.81 -21.85
C GLU A 342 9.00 -11.33 -20.73
N GLN A 343 9.23 -11.75 -19.48
CA GLN A 343 8.39 -11.30 -18.36
C GLN A 343 8.58 -9.80 -18.06
N VAL A 344 9.80 -9.29 -18.18
CA VAL A 344 10.09 -7.85 -18.00
C VAL A 344 9.37 -7.01 -19.06
N ASP A 345 9.38 -7.44 -20.32
CA ASP A 345 8.69 -6.70 -21.38
C ASP A 345 7.16 -6.76 -21.25
N ARG A 346 6.61 -7.93 -20.92
CA ARG A 346 5.17 -8.04 -20.60
C ARG A 346 4.76 -7.13 -19.44
N LEU A 347 5.58 -7.06 -18.39
CA LEU A 347 5.32 -6.15 -17.26
C LEU A 347 5.37 -4.68 -17.70
N ARG A 348 6.35 -4.30 -18.54
CA ARG A 348 6.43 -2.94 -19.10
C ARG A 348 5.16 -2.57 -19.87
N LEU A 349 4.70 -3.46 -20.76
CA LEU A 349 3.49 -3.26 -21.54
C LEU A 349 2.27 -3.05 -20.64
N ARG A 350 2.04 -3.95 -19.66
CA ARG A 350 0.93 -3.80 -18.71
C ARG A 350 1.00 -2.51 -17.90
N LEU A 351 2.18 -2.08 -17.47
CA LEU A 351 2.35 -0.80 -16.78
C LEU A 351 2.03 0.40 -17.68
N SER A 352 2.36 0.33 -18.96
CA SER A 352 2.06 1.38 -19.95
C SER A 352 0.56 1.47 -20.27
N GLU A 353 -0.16 0.35 -20.29
CA GLU A 353 -1.62 0.32 -20.55
C GLU A 353 -2.43 1.07 -19.48
N ILE A 354 -1.96 1.03 -18.23
CA ILE A 354 -2.64 1.68 -17.09
C ILE A 354 -1.98 3.00 -16.67
N GLU A 355 -1.04 3.54 -17.45
CA GLU A 355 -0.21 4.68 -17.05
C GLU A 355 -0.98 5.92 -16.63
N ARG A 356 -2.06 6.24 -17.36
CA ARG A 356 -2.87 7.44 -17.10
C ARG A 356 -3.61 7.35 -15.78
N GLN A 357 -3.87 6.13 -15.31
CA GLN A 357 -4.64 5.85 -14.11
C GLN A 357 -3.76 5.91 -12.85
N TRP A 358 -2.53 5.37 -12.90
CA TRP A 358 -1.63 5.41 -11.74
C TRP A 358 -0.71 6.64 -11.70
N ASN A 359 -0.50 7.35 -12.82
CA ASN A 359 0.34 8.55 -12.88
C ASN A 359 -0.44 9.84 -12.56
N ILE A 360 -0.91 9.94 -11.32
CA ILE A 360 -1.79 11.03 -10.83
C ILE A 360 -1.16 12.44 -11.04
N GLU A 361 0.17 12.56 -11.01
CA GLU A 361 0.89 13.85 -11.20
C GLU A 361 1.25 14.13 -12.67
N GLY A 362 1.28 13.12 -13.52
CA GLY A 362 1.78 13.19 -14.90
C GLY A 362 0.78 13.66 -15.95
N ALA A 363 -0.46 13.97 -15.56
CA ALA A 363 -1.41 14.67 -16.43
C ALA A 363 -1.09 16.17 -16.60
N ARG A 364 0.16 16.59 -16.37
CA ARG A 364 0.68 17.84 -16.93
C ARG A 364 1.27 17.51 -18.30
N PRO A 365 0.60 17.85 -19.42
CA PRO A 365 1.23 17.72 -20.72
C PRO A 365 2.56 18.47 -20.67
N LEU A 366 3.60 17.84 -21.22
CA LEU A 366 4.82 18.54 -21.59
C LEU A 366 4.36 19.75 -22.41
N LYS A 367 4.52 20.96 -21.87
CA LYS A 367 4.47 22.15 -22.73
C LYS A 367 5.55 21.92 -23.80
N PRO A 368 5.22 22.12 -25.08
CA PRO A 368 6.12 21.86 -26.19
C PRO A 368 7.46 22.59 -26.03
#